data_AF-A0ABD7F3E5-F1
#
_entry.id   AF-A0ABD7F3E5-F1
#
_cell.length_a   1.000
_cell.length_b   1.000
_cell.length_c   1.000
_cell.angle_alpha   90.00
_cell.angle_beta   90.00
_cell.angle_gamma   90.00
#
_symmetry.space_group_name_H-M   'P 1'
#
loop_
_entity.id
_entity.type
_entity.pdbx_description
1 polymer ?
#
loop_
_entity_poly.entity_id
_entity_poly.type
_entity_poly.pdbx_seq_one_letter_code
_entity_poly.pdbx_strand_id
1 'polypeptide(L)'
;MSNDRRIPTITPCAGRCSTTFGDNVCRGCRRFNHEIIRWNTFTPEQQLTIWKRLDSQLDQILIPMLPNANLIVVIQFLELKRVRVLEHATTGRKLYHALKLCEKNKHLADESGLVITSDQVKPLWLEFERRILSLAQASYDFAWLRADGMRTHFLKIVEES
;
A
#
# COMPACT_ATOMS: atom_id res chain seq x y z
N MET A 1 -23.57 -18.06 6.75
CA MET A 1 -23.42 -16.82 7.56
C MET A 1 -22.37 -17.13 8.61
N SER A 2 -21.14 -16.61 8.65
CA SER A 2 -20.55 -15.39 8.10
C SER A 2 -19.04 -15.64 7.98
N ASN A 3 -18.46 -15.59 6.78
CA ASN A 3 -17.03 -15.89 6.56
C ASN A 3 -16.16 -14.62 6.51
N ASP A 4 -16.64 -13.51 7.08
CA ASP A 4 -16.15 -12.15 6.78
C ASP A 4 -15.20 -11.55 7.83
N ARG A 5 -14.45 -12.39 8.57
CA ARG A 5 -13.50 -11.89 9.59
C ARG A 5 -12.19 -12.67 9.69
N ARG A 6 -11.70 -13.24 8.58
CA ARG A 6 -10.30 -13.65 8.55
C ARG A 6 -9.47 -12.45 8.14
N ILE A 7 -8.92 -11.75 9.12
CA ILE A 7 -7.74 -10.91 8.90
C ILE A 7 -6.73 -11.80 8.15
N PRO A 8 -6.26 -11.39 6.98
CA PRO A 8 -5.28 -12.16 6.25
C PRO A 8 -4.06 -12.44 7.15
N THR A 9 -3.65 -13.70 7.27
CA THR A 9 -2.30 -14.06 7.75
C THR A 9 -1.20 -13.50 6.84
N ILE A 10 -1.58 -12.96 5.68
CA ILE A 10 -0.74 -12.09 4.85
C ILE A 10 -0.56 -10.78 5.59
N THR A 11 0.66 -10.47 6.03
CA THR A 11 1.01 -9.13 6.49
C THR A 11 1.31 -8.24 5.26
N PRO A 12 1.05 -6.93 5.30
CA PRO A 12 1.38 -6.04 4.18
C PRO A 12 2.89 -5.81 4.03
N CYS A 13 3.71 -6.53 4.81
CA CYS A 13 5.16 -6.39 4.81
C CYS A 13 5.77 -6.93 3.51
N ALA A 14 6.62 -6.13 2.89
CA ALA A 14 7.39 -6.55 1.71
C ALA A 14 8.74 -7.22 2.07
N GLY A 15 9.00 -7.50 3.35
CA GLY A 15 10.23 -8.15 3.84
C GLY A 15 11.47 -7.25 3.88
N ARG A 16 11.35 -5.97 3.49
CA ARG A 16 12.41 -4.95 3.61
C ARG A 16 11.85 -3.75 4.38
N CYS A 17 12.42 -3.47 5.53
CA CYS A 17 11.97 -2.36 6.38
C CYS A 17 13.03 -1.26 6.40
N SER A 18 12.65 -0.05 6.02
CA SER A 18 13.55 1.11 6.08
C SER A 18 13.43 1.89 7.40
N THR A 19 12.44 1.57 8.24
CA THR A 19 12.25 2.26 9.53
C THR A 19 13.35 1.93 10.55
N THR A 20 14.05 0.81 10.39
CA THR A 20 15.28 0.51 11.13
C THR A 20 16.39 1.54 10.87
N PHE A 21 16.32 2.27 9.75
CA PHE A 21 17.25 3.34 9.39
C PHE A 21 16.69 4.74 9.71
N GLY A 22 15.57 4.85 10.43
CA GLY A 22 14.99 6.11 10.88
C GLY A 22 13.88 6.70 10.00
N ASP A 23 13.44 6.02 8.93
CA ASP A 23 12.31 6.49 8.13
C ASP A 23 11.00 6.41 8.94
N ASN A 24 10.21 7.51 8.95
CA ASN A 24 8.88 7.54 9.58
C ASN A 24 7.84 6.68 8.82
N VAL A 25 8.03 6.55 7.50
CA VAL A 25 7.20 5.75 6.60
C VAL A 25 8.09 4.73 5.89
N CYS A 26 7.75 3.45 6.00
CA CYS A 26 8.55 2.38 5.40
C CYS A 26 8.51 2.45 3.87
N ARG A 27 9.68 2.47 3.22
CA ARG A 27 9.79 2.49 1.75
C ARG A 27 9.27 1.21 1.08
N GLY A 28 9.21 0.09 1.81
CA GLY A 28 8.72 -1.18 1.28
C GLY A 28 7.19 -1.32 1.38
N CYS A 29 6.67 -1.27 2.61
CA CYS A 29 5.26 -1.54 2.89
C CYS A 29 4.38 -0.30 3.08
N ARG A 30 4.96 0.91 3.06
CA ARG A 30 4.26 2.21 3.22
C ARG A 30 3.46 2.36 4.53
N ARG A 31 3.70 1.45 5.48
CA ARG A 31 3.24 1.59 6.87
C ARG A 31 4.07 2.62 7.61
N PHE A 32 3.44 3.24 8.59
CA PHE A 32 4.10 4.14 9.52
C PHE A 32 4.94 3.35 10.52
N ASN A 33 6.00 3.97 11.04
CA ASN A 33 6.91 3.30 11.97
C ASN A 33 6.18 2.70 13.19
N HIS A 34 5.29 3.48 13.81
CA HIS A 34 4.49 3.00 14.95
C HIS A 34 3.54 1.85 14.58
N GLU A 35 3.00 1.83 13.35
CA GLU A 35 2.15 0.72 12.88
C GLU A 35 2.94 -0.57 12.72
N ILE A 36 4.22 -0.47 12.35
CA ILE A 36 5.11 -1.62 12.18
C ILE A 36 5.50 -2.19 13.54
N ILE A 37 5.92 -1.34 14.47
CA ILE A 37 6.36 -1.74 15.81
C ILE A 37 5.20 -2.34 16.62
N ARG A 38 4.02 -1.72 16.54
CA ARG A 38 2.85 -2.10 17.36
C ARG A 38 1.91 -3.08 16.69
N TRP A 39 2.25 -3.61 15.52
CA TRP A 39 1.36 -4.45 14.70
C TRP A 39 0.70 -5.58 15.49
N ASN A 40 1.47 -6.31 16.30
CA ASN A 40 1.00 -7.45 17.09
C ASN A 40 0.07 -7.04 18.26
N THR A 41 0.06 -5.75 18.63
CA THR A 41 -0.80 -5.21 19.69
C THR A 41 -2.12 -4.65 19.15
N PHE A 42 -2.26 -4.55 17.83
CA PHE A 42 -3.45 -3.98 17.21
C PHE A 42 -4.59 -4.99 17.12
N THR A 43 -5.80 -4.48 17.34
CA THR A 43 -7.02 -5.25 17.13
C THR A 43 -7.25 -5.52 15.64
N PRO A 44 -8.07 -6.53 15.29
CA PRO A 44 -8.46 -6.81 13.91
C PRO A 44 -8.96 -5.59 13.15
N GLU A 45 -9.73 -4.73 13.82
CA GLU A 45 -10.33 -3.52 13.25
C GLU A 45 -9.27 -2.45 12.96
N GLN A 46 -8.29 -2.31 13.86
CA GLN A 46 -7.16 -1.40 13.67
C GLN A 46 -6.27 -1.87 12.51
N GLN A 47 -5.97 -3.17 12.44
CA GLN A 47 -5.22 -3.74 11.32
C GLN A 47 -5.97 -3.54 10.00
N LEU A 48 -7.29 -3.77 9.98
CA LEU A 48 -8.13 -3.57 8.80
C LEU A 48 -8.13 -2.10 8.34
N THR A 49 -8.11 -1.15 9.28
CA THR A 49 -8.04 0.29 8.97
C THR A 49 -6.74 0.64 8.25
N ILE A 50 -5.62 0.08 8.73
CA ILE A 50 -4.31 0.25 8.07
C ILE A 50 -4.33 -0.37 6.67
N TRP A 51 -4.90 -1.57 6.53
CA TRP A 51 -5.08 -2.22 5.23
C TRP A 51 -5.87 -1.36 4.24
N LYS A 52 -7.04 -0.86 4.66
CA LYS A 52 -7.88 0.02 3.84
C LYS A 52 -7.13 1.29 3.42
N ARG A 53 -6.34 1.88 4.32
CA ARG A 53 -5.47 3.04 3.99
C ARG A 53 -4.46 2.70 2.91
N LEU A 54 -3.73 1.59 3.07
CA LEU A 54 -2.71 1.16 2.10
C LEU A 54 -3.34 0.85 0.73
N ASP A 55 -4.49 0.17 0.71
CA ASP A 55 -5.23 -0.15 -0.51
C ASP A 55 -5.72 1.12 -1.22
N SER A 56 -6.30 2.05 -0.47
CA SER A 56 -6.73 3.34 -1.02
C SER A 56 -5.56 4.13 -1.62
N GLN A 57 -4.38 4.12 -0.97
CA GLN A 57 -3.19 4.77 -1.52
C GLN A 57 -2.73 4.10 -2.82
N LEU A 58 -2.79 2.78 -2.92
CA LEU A 58 -2.49 2.06 -4.16
C LEU A 58 -3.47 2.42 -5.26
N ASP A 59 -4.77 2.45 -4.97
CA ASP A 59 -5.82 2.80 -5.92
C ASP A 59 -5.64 4.23 -6.45
N GLN A 60 -5.35 5.20 -5.57
CA GLN A 60 -5.12 6.60 -5.93
C GLN A 60 -3.94 6.81 -6.88
N ILE A 61 -2.93 5.95 -6.84
CA ILE A 61 -1.74 6.08 -7.69
C ILE A 61 -1.83 5.20 -8.92
N LEU A 62 -2.14 3.91 -8.77
CA LEU A 62 -2.01 2.95 -9.86
C LEU A 62 -3.15 3.01 -10.86
N ILE A 63 -4.39 3.27 -10.43
CA ILE A 63 -5.53 3.37 -11.35
C ILE A 63 -5.31 4.50 -12.37
N PRO A 64 -4.96 5.75 -11.99
CA PRO A 64 -4.71 6.80 -12.96
C PRO A 64 -3.38 6.64 -13.71
N MET A 65 -2.38 5.92 -13.17
CA MET A 65 -1.13 5.64 -13.87
C MET A 65 -1.27 4.56 -14.95
N LEU A 66 -2.25 3.67 -14.83
CA LEU A 66 -2.49 2.54 -15.73
C LEU A 66 -3.95 2.54 -16.23
N PRO A 67 -4.40 3.63 -16.90
CA PRO A 67 -5.81 3.79 -17.28
C PRO A 67 -6.29 2.73 -18.29
N ASN A 68 -5.35 2.15 -19.05
CA ASN A 68 -5.65 1.18 -20.11
C ASN A 68 -5.47 -0.27 -19.67
N ALA A 69 -5.15 -0.53 -18.40
CA ALA A 69 -4.92 -1.88 -17.93
C ALA A 69 -6.20 -2.74 -18.02
N ASN A 70 -6.06 -3.95 -18.55
CA ASN A 70 -7.14 -4.93 -18.61
C ASN A 70 -7.16 -5.75 -17.32
N LEU A 71 -8.10 -5.45 -16.43
CA LEU A 71 -8.19 -6.09 -15.12
C LEU A 71 -8.43 -7.60 -15.19
N ILE A 72 -9.16 -8.08 -16.21
CA ILE A 72 -9.43 -9.52 -16.38
C ILE A 72 -8.10 -10.24 -16.66
N VAL A 73 -7.31 -9.71 -17.60
CA VAL A 73 -5.99 -10.27 -17.94
C VAL A 73 -5.03 -10.16 -16.77
N VAL A 74 -5.04 -9.06 -16.02
CA VAL A 74 -4.23 -8.90 -14.80
C VAL A 74 -4.54 -9.97 -13.76
N ILE A 75 -5.82 -10.23 -13.49
CA ILE A 75 -6.24 -11.27 -12.53
C ILE A 75 -5.77 -12.64 -13.00
N GLN A 76 -6.02 -12.98 -14.27
CA GLN A 76 -5.58 -14.25 -14.85
C GLN A 76 -4.05 -14.40 -14.80
N PHE A 77 -3.30 -13.35 -15.10
CA PHE A 77 -1.85 -13.32 -15.01
C PHE A 77 -1.36 -13.61 -13.58
N LEU A 78 -1.96 -12.98 -12.56
CA LEU A 78 -1.61 -13.22 -11.16
C LEU A 78 -1.90 -14.65 -10.73
N GLU A 79 -3.02 -15.23 -11.17
CA GLU A 79 -3.38 -16.63 -10.91
C GLU A 79 -2.39 -17.60 -11.58
N LEU A 80 -2.08 -17.39 -12.87
CA LEU A 80 -1.12 -18.20 -13.62
C LEU A 80 0.27 -18.18 -12.97
N LYS A 81 0.70 -17.01 -12.48
CA LYS A 81 1.98 -16.85 -11.78
C LYS A 81 1.90 -17.19 -10.29
N ARG A 82 0.76 -17.70 -9.81
CA ARG A 82 0.50 -18.14 -8.42
C ARG A 82 0.82 -17.06 -7.38
N VAL A 83 0.56 -15.80 -7.71
CA VAL A 83 0.76 -14.67 -6.80
C VAL A 83 -0.36 -14.68 -5.75
N ARG A 84 0.00 -14.69 -4.47
CA ARG A 84 -0.97 -14.61 -3.38
C ARG A 84 -1.55 -13.20 -3.27
N VAL A 85 -2.78 -13.04 -3.71
CA VAL A 85 -3.58 -11.82 -3.57
C VAL A 85 -4.92 -12.20 -2.95
N LEU A 86 -5.48 -11.32 -2.12
CA LEU A 86 -6.81 -11.53 -1.56
C LEU A 86 -7.86 -11.44 -2.67
N GLU A 87 -8.89 -12.28 -2.60
CA GLU A 87 -9.98 -12.30 -3.58
C GLU A 87 -10.64 -10.92 -3.72
N HIS A 88 -10.92 -10.29 -2.58
CA HIS A 88 -11.50 -8.94 -2.49
C HIS A 88 -10.45 -7.81 -2.48
N ALA A 89 -9.21 -8.08 -2.91
CA ALA A 89 -8.20 -7.02 -3.05
C ALA A 89 -8.68 -5.94 -4.03
N THR A 90 -8.35 -4.69 -3.73
CA THR A 90 -8.68 -3.56 -4.61
C THR A 90 -7.97 -3.66 -5.96
N THR A 91 -8.48 -2.91 -6.93
CA THR A 91 -7.90 -2.82 -8.28
C THR A 91 -6.44 -2.40 -8.23
N GLY A 92 -6.10 -1.35 -7.48
CA GLY A 92 -4.73 -0.88 -7.30
C GLY A 92 -3.82 -1.94 -6.67
N ARG A 93 -4.32 -2.74 -5.73
CA ARG A 93 -3.53 -3.87 -5.19
C ARG A 93 -3.24 -4.94 -6.24
N LYS A 94 -4.20 -5.31 -7.06
CA LYS A 94 -3.99 -6.25 -8.18
C LYS A 94 -2.97 -5.70 -9.18
N LEU A 95 -3.12 -4.44 -9.58
CA LEU A 95 -2.17 -3.74 -10.47
C LEU A 95 -0.76 -3.68 -9.86
N TYR A 96 -0.64 -3.41 -8.56
CA TYR A 96 0.65 -3.38 -7.85
C TYR A 96 1.38 -4.72 -7.96
N HIS A 97 0.67 -5.82 -7.70
CA HIS A 97 1.27 -7.15 -7.74
C HIS A 97 1.72 -7.53 -9.16
N ALA A 98 0.95 -7.17 -10.18
CA ALA A 98 1.33 -7.39 -11.57
C ALA A 98 2.56 -6.56 -11.94
N LEU A 99 2.54 -5.25 -11.66
CA LEU A 99 3.64 -4.34 -11.98
C LEU A 99 4.93 -4.74 -11.25
N LYS A 100 4.84 -5.16 -9.98
CA LYS A 100 5.97 -5.66 -9.21
C LYS A 100 6.56 -6.94 -9.80
N LEU A 101 5.73 -7.81 -10.37
CA LEU A 101 6.21 -9.02 -11.02
C LEU A 101 6.93 -8.71 -12.33
N CYS A 102 6.39 -7.75 -13.11
CA CYS A 102 7.03 -7.23 -14.31
C CYS A 102 8.35 -6.51 -14.01
N GLU A 103 8.46 -5.76 -12.91
CA GLU A 103 9.71 -5.10 -12.50
C GLU A 103 10.87 -6.09 -12.37
N LYS A 104 10.59 -7.25 -11.76
CA LYS A 104 11.55 -8.34 -11.63
C LYS A 104 11.77 -9.11 -12.93
N ASN A 105 10.76 -9.16 -13.79
CA ASN A 105 10.73 -9.97 -15.01
C ASN A 105 10.13 -9.14 -16.17
N LYS A 106 10.91 -8.24 -16.75
CA LYS A 106 10.42 -7.27 -17.73
C LYS A 106 9.72 -7.90 -18.93
N HIS A 107 10.18 -9.06 -19.36
CA HIS A 107 9.61 -9.84 -20.46
C HIS A 107 8.15 -10.27 -20.23
N LEU A 108 7.65 -10.24 -18.99
CA LEU A 108 6.26 -10.54 -18.67
C LEU A 108 5.32 -9.34 -18.88
N ALA A 109 5.83 -8.17 -19.23
CA ALA A 109 5.03 -6.94 -19.39
C ALA A 109 3.88 -7.13 -20.38
N ASP A 110 4.15 -7.77 -21.52
CA ASP A 110 3.20 -7.93 -22.62
C ASP A 110 2.02 -8.86 -22.24
N GLU A 111 2.27 -9.89 -21.42
CA GLU A 111 1.24 -10.84 -20.95
C GLU A 111 0.55 -10.42 -19.65
N SER A 112 1.04 -9.36 -18.98
CA SER A 112 0.56 -8.94 -17.65
C SER A 112 -0.83 -8.31 -17.65
N GLY A 113 -1.33 -7.88 -18.81
CA GLY A 113 -2.56 -7.10 -18.92
C GLY A 113 -2.43 -5.63 -18.52
N LEU A 114 -1.22 -5.17 -18.16
CA LEU A 114 -0.97 -3.77 -17.81
C LEU A 114 -0.92 -2.83 -19.02
N VAL A 115 -0.83 -3.38 -20.24
CA VAL A 115 -0.72 -2.64 -21.50
C VAL A 115 0.49 -1.69 -21.48
N ILE A 116 1.64 -2.24 -21.10
CA ILE A 116 2.95 -1.57 -21.07
C ILE A 116 4.00 -2.47 -21.71
N THR A 117 5.06 -1.87 -22.25
CA THR A 117 6.19 -2.62 -22.81
C THR A 117 7.31 -2.84 -21.78
N SER A 118 8.20 -3.80 -22.05
CA SER A 118 9.37 -4.12 -21.20
C SER A 118 10.21 -2.90 -20.82
N ASP A 119 10.39 -1.95 -21.73
CA ASP A 119 11.20 -0.73 -21.52
C ASP A 119 10.51 0.28 -20.60
N GLN A 120 9.17 0.30 -20.61
CA GLN A 120 8.36 1.20 -19.78
C GLN A 120 8.27 0.73 -18.32
N VAL A 121 8.48 -0.56 -18.04
CA VAL A 121 8.33 -1.14 -16.70
C VAL A 121 9.18 -0.40 -15.65
N LYS A 122 10.49 -0.21 -15.91
CA LYS A 122 11.40 0.37 -14.92
C LYS A 122 11.10 1.86 -14.65
N PRO A 123 10.94 2.73 -15.67
CA PRO A 123 10.49 4.11 -15.45
C PRO A 123 9.16 4.19 -14.70
N LEU A 124 8.18 3.36 -15.08
CA LEU A 124 6.86 3.36 -14.45
C LEU A 124 6.92 2.91 -12.98
N TRP A 125 7.73 1.90 -12.68
CA TRP A 125 7.96 1.43 -11.31
C TRP A 125 8.58 2.52 -10.43
N LEU A 126 9.64 3.18 -10.92
CA LEU A 126 10.29 4.26 -10.18
C LEU A 126 9.32 5.43 -9.92
N GLU A 127 8.53 5.79 -10.92
CA GLU A 127 7.53 6.84 -10.79
C GLU A 127 6.43 6.45 -9.79
N PHE A 128 5.96 5.21 -9.83
CA PHE A 128 5.03 4.67 -8.86
C PHE A 128 5.61 4.73 -7.44
N GLU A 129 6.85 4.25 -7.24
CA GLU A 129 7.51 4.23 -5.94
C GLU A 129 7.67 5.64 -5.36
N ARG A 130 8.01 6.61 -6.20
CA ARG A 130 8.12 8.02 -5.82
C ARG A 130 6.77 8.58 -5.39
N ARG A 131 5.71 8.41 -6.20
CA ARG A 131 4.37 8.93 -5.91
C ARG A 131 3.76 8.31 -4.67
N ILE A 132 3.81 6.98 -4.53
CA ILE A 132 3.21 6.28 -3.39
C ILE A 132 3.95 6.62 -2.09
N LEU A 133 5.27 6.80 -2.13
CA LEU A 133 6.03 7.25 -0.95
C LEU A 133 5.63 8.67 -0.57
N SER A 134 5.57 9.58 -1.53
CA SER A 134 5.18 10.98 -1.31
C SER A 134 3.78 11.07 -0.70
N LEU A 135 2.82 10.30 -1.22
CA LEU A 135 1.46 10.24 -0.68
C LEU A 135 1.44 9.68 0.75
N ALA A 136 2.20 8.63 1.01
CA ALA A 136 2.28 8.04 2.34
C ALA A 136 2.94 8.97 3.37
N GLN A 137 3.97 9.72 2.96
CA GLN A 137 4.61 10.74 3.81
C GLN A 137 3.65 11.90 4.12
N ALA A 138 2.99 12.46 3.11
CA ALA A 138 2.00 13.52 3.32
C ALA A 138 0.84 13.06 4.22
N SER A 139 0.40 11.81 4.06
CA SER A 139 -0.61 11.21 4.93
C SER A 139 -0.14 11.06 6.38
N TYR A 140 1.14 10.75 6.60
CA TYR A 140 1.74 10.68 7.94
C TYR A 140 1.80 12.06 8.58
N ASP A 141 2.33 13.06 7.85
CA ASP A 141 2.48 14.42 8.34
C ASP A 141 1.12 15.02 8.72
N PHE A 142 0.09 14.80 7.90
CA PHE A 142 -1.27 15.24 8.21
C PHE A 142 -1.89 14.52 9.42
N ALA A 143 -1.61 13.23 9.61
CA ALA A 143 -2.05 12.50 10.80
C ALA A 143 -1.33 13.00 12.06
N TRP A 144 -0.04 13.33 11.94
CA TRP A 144 0.76 13.88 13.02
C TRP A 144 0.28 15.28 13.42
N LEU A 145 0.06 16.18 12.45
CA LEU A 145 -0.48 17.53 12.70
C LEU A 145 -1.86 17.49 13.38
N ARG A 146 -2.75 16.58 12.99
CA ARG A 146 -4.04 16.41 13.69
C ARG A 146 -3.88 15.94 15.12
N ALA A 147 -2.94 15.02 15.38
CA ALA A 147 -2.67 14.56 16.73
C ALA A 147 -2.08 15.69 17.61
N ASP A 148 -1.19 16.51 17.05
CA ASP A 148 -0.57 17.64 17.74
C ASP A 148 -1.56 18.80 18.00
N GLY A 149 -2.42 19.11 17.01
CA GLY A 149 -3.50 20.09 17.18
C GLY A 149 -4.50 19.68 18.26
N MET A 150 -4.84 18.39 18.35
CA MET A 150 -5.65 17.86 19.47
C MET A 150 -4.90 17.96 20.80
N ARG A 151 -3.60 17.69 20.84
CA ARG A 151 -2.78 17.80 22.05
C ARG A 151 -2.72 19.24 22.57
N THR A 152 -2.55 20.20 21.67
CA THR A 152 -2.53 21.63 22.00
C THR A 152 -3.88 22.10 22.53
N HIS A 153 -4.98 21.62 21.96
CA HIS A 153 -6.32 21.92 22.47
C HIS A 153 -6.57 21.28 23.85
N PHE A 154 -6.13 20.05 24.08
CA PHE A 154 -6.25 19.38 25.38
C PHE A 154 -5.41 20.07 26.48
N LEU A 155 -4.20 20.53 26.16
CA LEU A 155 -3.36 21.26 27.12
C LEU A 155 -4.00 22.59 27.53
N LYS A 156 -4.59 23.33 26.59
CA LYS A 156 -5.31 24.58 26.90
C LYS A 156 -6.52 24.37 27.83
N ILE A 157 -7.30 23.31 27.62
CA ILE A 157 -8.46 23.00 28.48
C ILE A 157 -8.00 22.68 29.92
N VAL A 158 -6.86 21.99 30.07
CA VAL A 158 -6.31 21.61 31.38
C VAL A 158 -5.65 22.81 32.09
N GLU A 159 -5.08 23.77 31.35
CA GLU A 159 -4.54 25.00 31.93
C GLU A 159 -5.62 26.04 32.32
N GLU A 160 -6.82 25.94 31.74
CA GLU A 160 -7.97 26.81 32.03
C GLU A 160 -8.93 26.23 33.08
N SER A 161 -8.59 25.09 33.71
CA SER A 161 -9.38 24.44 34.78
C SER A 161 -8.64 24.45 36.12
#